data_AF-A0A1F6PLT4-F1
#
_entry.id   AF-A0A1F6PLT4-F1
#
_cell.length_a   1.000
_cell.length_b   1.000
_cell.length_c   1.000
_cell.angle_alpha   90.00
_cell.angle_beta   90.00
_cell.angle_gamma   90.00
#
_symmetry.space_group_name_H-M   'P 1'
#
loop_
_entity.id
_entity.type
_entity.pdbx_description
1 polymer ?
#
loop_
_entity_poly.entity_id
_entity_poly.type
_entity_poly.pdbx_seq_one_letter_code
_entity_poly.pdbx_strand_id
1 'polypeptide(L)'
;MAHNFWDKVRERAYFKYRARKSMNILDDALEDWNQAFREQVIDERINEEAYFHYLNGCPDPDANWQAAYMEINDRIGFLAFHQHVSNMNKSPMENWVDAQKIYVNNF
;
A
#
# COMPACT_ATOMS: atom_id res chain seq x y z
N MET A 1 -21.78 -7.98 -6.14
CA MET A 1 -21.70 -6.54 -5.78
C MET A 1 -20.24 -6.16 -5.83
N ALA A 2 -19.87 -5.09 -6.54
CA ALA A 2 -18.52 -4.55 -6.41
C ALA A 2 -18.38 -4.00 -4.98
N HIS A 3 -17.40 -4.49 -4.22
CA HIS A 3 -17.11 -3.93 -2.90
C HIS A 3 -16.65 -2.48 -3.08
N ASN A 4 -17.33 -1.55 -2.40
CA ASN A 4 -16.86 -0.16 -2.39
C ASN A 4 -15.52 -0.09 -1.63
N PHE A 5 -14.76 0.98 -1.85
CA PHE A 5 -13.44 1.19 -1.23
C PHE A 5 -13.44 0.92 0.29
N TRP A 6 -14.44 1.42 1.01
CA TRP A 6 -14.53 1.30 2.46
C TRP A 6 -14.85 -0.12 2.95
N ASP A 7 -15.58 -0.91 2.15
CA ASP A 7 -15.80 -2.32 2.46
C ASP A 7 -14.49 -3.10 2.39
N LYS A 8 -13.66 -2.84 1.37
CA LYS A 8 -12.33 -3.46 1.24
C LYS A 8 -11.39 -3.05 2.38
N VAL A 9 -11.37 -1.77 2.75
CA VAL A 9 -10.59 -1.28 3.91
C VAL A 9 -11.03 -1.99 5.20
N ARG A 10 -12.33 -2.07 5.45
CA ARG A 10 -12.88 -2.72 6.65
C ARG A 10 -12.52 -4.20 6.71
N GLU A 11 -12.64 -4.91 5.59
CA GLU A 11 -12.27 -6.32 5.49
C GLU A 11 -10.78 -6.53 5.77
N ARG A 12 -9.90 -5.74 5.14
CA ARG A 12 -8.45 -5.78 5.39
C ARG A 12 -8.13 -5.48 6.86
N ALA A 13 -8.73 -4.45 7.45
CA ALA A 13 -8.52 -4.10 8.86
C ALA A 13 -8.94 -5.24 9.79
N TYR A 14 -10.06 -5.91 9.49
CA TYR A 14 -10.52 -7.07 10.26
C TYR A 14 -9.52 -8.24 10.20
N PHE A 15 -8.96 -8.54 9.02
CA PHE A 15 -7.95 -9.59 8.91
C PHE A 15 -6.66 -9.25 9.67
N LYS A 16 -6.23 -7.99 9.66
CA LYS A 16 -5.07 -7.54 10.47
C LYS A 16 -5.33 -7.70 11.96
N TYR A 17 -6.50 -7.28 12.44
CA TYR A 17 -6.95 -7.50 13.81
C TYR A 17 -6.90 -8.99 14.19
N ARG A 18 -7.46 -9.86 13.35
CA ARG A 18 -7.48 -11.31 13.58
C ARG A 18 -6.07 -11.91 13.67
N ALA A 19 -5.19 -11.52 12.75
CA ALA A 19 -3.79 -11.96 12.76
C ALA A 19 -3.09 -11.51 14.05
N ARG A 20 -3.26 -10.25 14.44
CA ARG A 20 -2.70 -9.70 15.67
C ARG A 20 -3.17 -10.45 16.93
N LYS A 21 -4.48 -10.69 17.06
CA LYS A 21 -5.03 -11.45 18.19
C LYS A 21 -4.49 -12.87 18.25
N SER A 22 -4.25 -13.51 17.10
CA SER A 22 -3.62 -14.86 17.08
C SER A 22 -2.17 -14.86 17.58
N MET A 23 -1.49 -13.71 17.56
CA MET A 23 -0.11 -13.53 18.04
C MET A 23 -0.02 -13.00 19.47
N ASN A 24 -1.15 -12.84 20.19
CA ASN A 24 -1.22 -12.22 21.53
C ASN A 24 -0.57 -10.81 21.62
N ILE A 25 -0.59 -10.07 20.52
CA ILE A 25 -0.10 -8.68 20.50
C ILE A 25 -1.21 -7.76 21.05
N LEU A 26 -0.81 -6.68 21.74
CA LEU A 26 -1.72 -5.68 22.31
C LEU A 26 -2.69 -5.11 21.27
N ASP A 27 -3.86 -4.67 21.73
CA ASP A 27 -4.87 -4.10 20.83
C ASP A 27 -4.44 -2.74 20.31
N ASP A 28 -4.58 -2.55 19.00
CA ASP A 28 -4.35 -1.30 18.28
C ASP A 28 -5.20 -1.27 17.01
N ALA A 29 -6.53 -1.29 17.21
CA ALA A 29 -7.48 -1.29 16.10
C ALA A 29 -7.33 -0.07 15.18
N LEU A 30 -6.82 1.05 15.70
CA LEU A 30 -6.56 2.25 14.92
C LEU A 30 -5.40 2.03 13.95
N GLU A 31 -4.29 1.42 14.38
CA GLU A 31 -3.21 1.13 13.45
C GLU A 31 -3.58 0.05 12.42
N ASP A 32 -4.39 -0.95 12.80
CA ASP A 32 -4.94 -1.91 11.81
C ASP A 32 -5.74 -1.20 10.72
N TRP A 33 -6.60 -0.26 11.13
CA TRP A 33 -7.40 0.54 10.21
C TRP A 33 -6.52 1.41 9.32
N ASN A 34 -5.56 2.14 9.90
CA ASN A 34 -4.68 3.03 9.16
C ASN A 34 -3.81 2.26 8.16
N GLN A 35 -3.29 1.09 8.55
CA GLN A 35 -2.53 0.25 7.65
C GLN A 35 -3.40 -0.32 6.53
N ALA A 36 -4.60 -0.82 6.84
CA ALA A 36 -5.54 -1.32 5.84
C ALA A 36 -5.97 -0.23 4.84
N PHE A 37 -6.18 1.00 5.32
CA PHE A 37 -6.46 2.15 4.47
C PHE A 37 -5.30 2.43 3.51
N ARG A 38 -4.07 2.54 4.00
CA ARG A 38 -2.88 2.79 3.16
C ARG A 38 -2.71 1.71 2.09
N GLU A 39 -2.83 0.45 2.48
CA GLU A 39 -2.73 -0.69 1.57
C GLU A 39 -3.84 -0.65 0.50
N GLN A 40 -5.07 -0.30 0.86
CA GLN A 40 -6.14 -0.18 -0.12
C GLN A 40 -5.95 0.99 -1.08
N VAL A 41 -5.46 2.14 -0.61
CA VAL A 41 -5.15 3.27 -1.51
C VAL A 41 -4.07 2.86 -2.51
N ILE A 42 -2.98 2.22 -2.05
CA ILE A 42 -1.90 1.74 -2.93
C ILE A 42 -2.45 0.74 -3.96
N ASP A 43 -3.32 -0.19 -3.54
CA ASP A 43 -3.97 -1.16 -4.42
C ASP A 43 -4.84 -0.49 -5.50
N GLU A 44 -5.63 0.53 -5.16
CA GLU A 44 -6.39 1.30 -6.16
C GLU A 44 -5.45 2.03 -7.14
N ARG A 45 -4.33 2.60 -6.66
CA ARG A 45 -3.32 3.23 -7.55
C ARG A 45 -2.68 2.25 -8.51
N ILE A 46 -2.41 1.03 -8.07
CA ILE A 46 -1.90 -0.04 -8.94
C ILE A 46 -2.93 -0.38 -10.01
N ASN A 47 -4.22 -0.51 -9.63
CA ASN A 47 -5.28 -0.79 -10.59
C ASN A 47 -5.47 0.35 -11.62
N GLU A 48 -5.36 1.61 -11.18
CA GLU A 48 -5.40 2.78 -12.05
C GLU A 48 -4.24 2.79 -13.06
N GLU A 49 -3.01 2.58 -12.61
CA GLU A 49 -1.81 2.53 -13.47
C GLU A 49 -1.84 1.32 -14.42
N ALA A 50 -2.32 0.16 -13.95
CA ALA A 50 -2.51 -1.01 -14.79
C ALA A 50 -3.52 -0.75 -15.91
N TYR A 51 -4.60 -0.04 -15.61
CA TYR A 51 -5.58 0.38 -16.61
C TYR A 51 -4.98 1.39 -17.60
N PHE A 52 -4.11 2.29 -17.13
CA PHE A 52 -3.37 3.19 -18.02
C PHE A 52 -2.46 2.41 -18.98
N HIS A 53 -1.73 1.40 -18.51
CA HIS A 53 -0.93 0.52 -19.40
C HIS A 53 -1.80 -0.18 -20.46
N TYR A 54 -2.98 -0.66 -20.07
CA TYR A 54 -3.94 -1.25 -21.00
C TYR A 54 -4.35 -0.27 -22.11
N LEU A 55 -4.68 0.97 -21.75
CA LEU A 55 -5.04 2.02 -22.72
C LEU A 55 -3.89 2.39 -23.66
N ASN A 56 -2.63 2.20 -23.23
CA ASN A 56 -1.44 2.51 -24.03
C ASN A 56 -0.94 1.33 -24.89
N GLY A 57 -1.75 0.28 -25.05
CA GLY A 57 -1.53 -0.74 -26.08
C GLY A 57 -0.87 -2.03 -25.61
N CYS A 58 -0.77 -2.26 -24.31
CA CYS A 58 -0.46 -3.59 -23.77
C CYS A 58 -1.76 -4.32 -23.41
N PRO A 59 -2.23 -5.31 -24.19
CA PRO A 59 -3.55 -5.90 -23.97
C PRO A 59 -3.63 -6.91 -22.83
N ASP A 60 -2.48 -7.35 -22.29
CA ASP A 60 -2.40 -8.36 -21.23
C ASP A 60 -2.65 -7.72 -19.84
N PRO A 61 -3.81 -7.99 -19.21
CA PRO A 61 -4.15 -7.38 -17.93
C PRO A 61 -3.20 -7.77 -16.78
N ASP A 62 -2.71 -9.01 -16.79
CA ASP A 62 -1.85 -9.53 -15.71
C ASP A 62 -0.47 -8.89 -15.80
N ALA A 63 0.08 -8.79 -17.03
CA ALA A 63 1.34 -8.10 -17.27
C ALA A 63 1.26 -6.61 -16.89
N ASN A 64 0.15 -5.94 -17.22
CA ASN A 64 -0.07 -4.54 -16.87
C ASN A 64 -0.12 -4.32 -15.37
N TRP A 65 -0.85 -5.18 -14.65
CA TRP A 65 -0.94 -5.11 -13.20
C TRP A 65 0.41 -5.35 -12.54
N GLN A 66 1.18 -6.33 -13.02
CA GLN A 66 2.51 -6.62 -12.49
C GLN A 66 3.47 -5.44 -12.72
N ALA A 67 3.46 -4.83 -13.91
CA ALA A 67 4.26 -3.65 -14.21
C ALA A 67 3.88 -2.47 -13.29
N ALA A 68 2.59 -2.17 -13.18
CA ALA A 68 2.08 -1.14 -12.28
C ALA A 68 2.47 -1.40 -10.81
N TYR A 69 2.34 -2.64 -10.34
CA TYR A 69 2.75 -3.04 -9.00
C TYR A 69 4.22 -2.74 -8.74
N MET A 70 5.11 -3.09 -9.68
CA MET A 70 6.53 -2.79 -9.58
C MET A 70 6.79 -1.29 -9.56
N GLU A 71 6.21 -0.53 -10.50
CA GLU A 71 6.40 0.92 -10.57
C GLU A 71 5.94 1.65 -9.32
N ILE A 72 4.77 1.33 -8.79
CA ILE A 72 4.27 1.97 -7.56
C ILE A 72 5.19 1.63 -6.37
N ASN A 73 5.63 0.37 -6.24
CA ASN A 73 6.56 0.00 -5.18
C ASN A 73 7.94 0.64 -5.34
N ASP A 74 8.43 0.84 -6.57
CA ASP A 74 9.69 1.54 -6.83
C ASP A 74 9.59 3.02 -6.46
N ARG A 75 8.45 3.68 -6.76
CA ARG A 75 8.18 5.07 -6.33
C ARG A 75 8.19 5.18 -4.81
N ILE A 76 7.54 4.26 -4.10
CA ILE A 76 7.54 4.21 -2.63
C ILE A 76 8.95 3.89 -2.10
N GLY A 77 9.66 2.95 -2.71
CA GLY A 77 11.02 2.57 -2.35
C GLY A 77 12.01 3.73 -2.50
N PHE A 78 11.86 4.52 -3.55
CA PHE A 78 12.63 5.75 -3.75
C PHE A 78 12.40 6.77 -2.63
N LEU A 79 11.13 6.97 -2.22
CA LEU A 79 10.80 7.83 -1.07
C LEU A 79 11.42 7.30 0.23
N ALA A 80 11.36 5.98 0.46
CA ALA A 80 11.93 5.35 1.66
C ALA A 80 13.46 5.48 1.70
N PHE A 81 14.12 5.33 0.56
CA PHE A 81 15.56 5.56 0.42
C PHE A 81 15.93 6.99 0.79
N HIS A 82 15.22 8.00 0.27
CA HIS A 82 15.48 9.40 0.59
C HIS A 82 15.26 9.72 2.07
N GLN A 83 14.27 9.11 2.71
CA GLN A 83 14.07 9.23 4.15
C GLN A 83 15.23 8.62 4.94
N HIS A 84 15.72 7.45 4.52
CA HIS A 84 16.87 6.80 5.18
C HIS A 84 18.14 7.64 5.07
N VAL A 85 18.44 8.20 3.89
CA VAL A 85 19.59 9.11 3.70
C VAL A 85 19.49 10.33 4.63
N SER A 86 18.28 10.82 4.88
CA SER A 86 18.03 11.99 5.75
C SER A 86 18.10 11.65 7.25
N ASN A 87 17.83 10.41 7.63
CA ASN A 87 17.93 9.93 9.01
C ASN A 87 18.35 8.45 9.05
N MET A 88 19.66 8.21 9.01
CA MET A 88 20.22 6.86 8.96
C MET A 88 19.98 6.03 10.23
N ASN A 89 19.67 6.66 11.36
CA ASN A 89 19.40 5.98 12.62
C ASN A 89 17.97 5.43 12.71
N LYS A 90 17.07 5.86 11.83
CA LYS A 90 15.70 5.38 11.78
C LYS A 90 15.62 4.03 11.07
N SER A 91 14.79 3.11 11.58
CA SER A 91 14.74 1.76 11.02
C SER A 91 14.22 1.77 9.58
N PRO A 92 14.70 0.84 8.71
CA PRO A 92 14.20 0.73 7.35
C PRO A 92 12.69 0.52 7.26
N MET A 93 12.10 -0.21 8.21
CA MET A 93 10.65 -0.44 8.25
C MET A 93 9.88 0.84 8.54
N GLU A 94 10.36 1.68 9.47
CA GLU A 94 9.70 2.97 9.74
C GLU A 94 9.82 3.92 8.55
N ASN A 95 10.95 3.93 7.85
CA ASN A 95 11.11 4.71 6.61
C ASN A 95 10.20 4.20 5.50
N TRP A 96 9.99 2.88 5.40
CA TRP A 96 9.03 2.31 4.46
C TRP A 96 7.60 2.75 4.75
N VAL A 97 7.17 2.67 6.02
CA VAL A 97 5.83 3.12 6.43
C VAL A 97 5.63 4.61 6.18
N ASP A 98 6.62 5.43 6.46
CA ASP A 98 6.52 6.87 6.22
C ASP A 98 6.57 7.21 4.73
N ALA A 99 7.32 6.48 3.92
CA ALA A 99 7.26 6.59 2.46
C ALA A 99 5.86 6.28 1.92
N GLN A 100 5.22 5.22 2.41
CA GLN A 100 3.83 4.92 2.06
C GLN A 100 2.88 6.06 2.44
N LYS A 101 3.04 6.66 3.63
CA LYS A 101 2.24 7.83 4.04
C LYS A 101 2.44 9.02 3.11
N ILE A 102 3.69 9.32 2.73
CA ILE A 102 3.99 10.39 1.76
C ILE A 102 3.33 10.08 0.42
N TYR A 103 3.47 8.84 -0.06
CA TYR A 103 2.89 8.43 -1.33
C TYR A 103 1.36 8.62 -1.35
N VAL A 104 0.67 8.03 -0.38
CA VAL A 104 -0.80 8.09 -0.25
C VAL A 104 -1.34 9.52 -0.10
N ASN A 105 -0.59 10.41 0.55
CA ASN A 105 -1.03 11.78 0.78
C ASN A 105 -0.79 12.72 -0.39
N ASN A 106 0.16 12.41 -1.29
CA ASN A 106 0.60 13.32 -2.35
C ASN A 106 0.30 12.82 -3.76
N PHE A 107 -0.01 11.53 -3.94
CA PHE A 107 -0.18 10.90 -5.25
C PHE A 107 -1.49 10.13 -5.33
#